data_AF-X1HKS2-F1
#
_entry.id   AF-X1HKS2-F1
#
_cell.length_a   1.000
_cell.length_b   1.000
_cell.length_c   1.000
_cell.angle_alpha   90.00
_cell.angle_beta   90.00
_cell.angle_gamma   90.00
#
_symmetry.space_group_name_H-M   'P 1'
#
loop_
_entity.id
_entity.type
_entity.pdbx_description
1 polymer ?
#
loop_
_entity_poly.entity_id
_entity_poly.type
_entity_poly.pdbx_seq_one_letter_code
_entity_poly.pdbx_strand_id
1 'polypeptide(L)' 'MKEMKTEAYINKIIRDTGLSKKEIQTLVEEKKEELKGLISEEGALFVIAKELGVDVASEAQDYDVELTVSFKAFVF' A
#
# COMPACT_ATOMS: atom_id res chain seq x y z
N MET A 1 -10.90 -9.43 9.41
CA MET A 1 -10.12 -10.16 8.40
C MET A 1 -9.13 -9.24 7.63
N LYS A 2 -8.67 -8.10 8.19
CA LYS A 2 -7.77 -7.16 7.50
C LYS A 2 -6.28 -7.53 7.62
N GLU A 3 -5.86 -8.12 8.74
CA GLU A 3 -4.42 -8.33 9.04
C GLU A 3 -3.74 -9.40 8.14
N MET A 4 -4.46 -10.45 7.72
CA MET A 4 -3.85 -11.52 6.92
C MET A 4 -3.42 -11.09 5.51
N LYS A 5 -4.02 -10.04 4.93
CA LYS A 5 -3.67 -9.56 3.58
C LYS A 5 -2.37 -8.75 3.60
N THR A 6 -2.20 -7.88 4.60
CA THR A 6 -1.02 -7.03 4.77
C THR A 6 0.25 -7.87 4.94
N GLU A 7 0.19 -8.90 5.78
CA GLU A 7 1.33 -9.81 5.98
C GLU A 7 1.64 -10.63 4.72
N ALA A 8 0.62 -11.06 3.97
CA ALA A 8 0.82 -11.76 2.71
C ALA A 8 1.55 -10.88 1.68
N TYR A 9 1.19 -9.59 1.59
CA TYR A 9 1.87 -8.64 0.69
C TYR A 9 3.31 -8.44 1.11
N ILE A 10 3.57 -8.19 2.40
CA ILE A 10 4.93 -8.02 2.93
C ILE A 10 5.77 -9.25 2.61
N ASN A 11 5.27 -10.46 2.89
CA ASN A 11 6.02 -11.69 2.63
C ASN A 11 6.31 -11.89 1.15
N LYS A 12 5.37 -11.54 0.26
CA LYS A 12 5.56 -11.64 -1.19
C LYS A 12 6.62 -10.65 -1.68
N ILE A 13 6.58 -9.41 -1.19
CA ILE A 13 7.58 -8.38 -1.50
C ILE A 13 8.95 -8.82 -0.99
N ILE A 14 9.07 -9.30 0.26
CA ILE A 14 10.34 -9.80 0.82
C ILE A 14 10.91 -10.91 -0.08
N ARG A 15 10.07 -11.88 -0.46
CA ARG A 15 10.52 -13.04 -1.24
C ARG A 15 11.01 -12.65 -2.64
N ASP A 16 10.29 -11.75 -3.31
CA ASP A 16 10.54 -11.44 -4.72
C ASP A 16 11.58 -10.31 -4.88
N THR A 17 11.78 -9.46 -3.87
CA THR A 17 12.72 -8.31 -3.90
C THR A 17 13.96 -8.47 -3.02
N GLY A 18 13.90 -9.35 -2.01
CA GLY A 18 14.96 -9.51 -1.01
C GLY A 18 15.01 -8.41 0.06
N LEU A 19 14.09 -7.44 0.04
CA LEU A 19 14.03 -6.37 1.03
C LEU A 19 13.64 -6.92 2.41
N SER A 20 14.14 -6.28 3.46
CA SER A 20 13.72 -6.57 4.82
C SER A 20 12.37 -5.93 5.14
N LYS A 21 11.68 -6.49 6.14
CA LYS A 21 10.42 -5.91 6.64
C LYS A 21 10.56 -4.44 7.07
N LYS A 22 11.72 -4.05 7.62
CA LYS A 22 11.99 -2.66 8.02
C LYS A 22 12.05 -1.74 6.82
N GLU A 23 12.74 -2.13 5.75
CA GLU A 23 12.82 -1.34 4.52
C GLU A 23 11.44 -1.19 3.88
N ILE A 24 10.65 -2.26 3.84
CA ILE A 24 9.28 -2.21 3.33
C ILE A 24 8.43 -1.25 4.17
N GLN A 25 8.55 -1.27 5.51
CA GLN A 25 7.85 -0.32 6.38
C GLN A 25 8.27 1.13 6.14
N THR A 26 9.56 1.38 5.93
CA THR A 26 10.04 2.73 5.57
C THR A 26 9.41 3.20 4.26
N LEU A 27 9.41 2.36 3.21
CA LEU A 27 8.77 2.68 1.94
C LEU A 27 7.27 2.95 2.09
N VAL A 28 6.59 2.18 2.95
CA VAL A 28 5.16 2.36 3.25
C VAL A 28 4.88 3.72 3.89
N GLU A 29 5.65 4.10 4.90
CA GLU A 29 5.47 5.41 5.54
C GLU A 29 5.82 6.55 4.57
N GLU A 30 6.88 6.43 3.79
CA GLU A 30 7.22 7.40 2.75
C GLU A 30 6.09 7.56 1.73
N LYS A 31 5.49 6.45 1.27
CA LYS A 31 4.36 6.49 0.31
C LYS A 31 3.11 7.11 0.93
N LYS A 32 2.84 6.85 2.21
CA LYS A 32 1.74 7.47 2.95
C LYS A 32 1.95 8.97 3.10
N GLU A 33 3.17 9.42 3.41
CA GLU A 33 3.51 10.84 3.50
C GLU A 33 3.43 11.53 2.13
N GLU A 34 3.97 10.90 1.07
CA GLU A 34 3.91 11.37 -0.31
C GLU A 34 2.47 11.66 -0.75
N LEU A 35 1.56 10.75 -0.41
CA LEU A 35 0.14 10.87 -0.71
C LEU A 35 -0.65 11.56 0.41
N LYS A 36 0.02 12.26 1.33
CA LYS A 36 -0.59 13.06 2.41
C LYS A 36 -1.62 12.29 3.25
N GLY A 37 -1.39 11.00 3.46
CA GLY A 37 -2.28 10.11 4.21
C GLY A 37 -3.57 9.74 3.49
N LEU A 38 -3.68 9.99 2.17
CA LEU A 38 -4.87 9.64 1.38
C LEU A 38 -5.00 8.12 1.13
N ILE A 39 -3.94 7.36 1.41
CA ILE A 39 -3.92 5.91 1.24
C ILE A 39 -3.75 5.20 2.58
N SER A 40 -4.34 4.01 2.68
CA SER A 40 -4.14 3.09 3.79
C SER A 40 -2.80 2.38 3.68
N GLU A 41 -2.36 1.72 4.76
CA GLU A 41 -1.18 0.86 4.77
C GLU A 41 -1.25 -0.26 3.71
N GLU A 42 -2.43 -0.87 3.55
CA GLU A 42 -2.69 -1.87 2.50
C GLU A 42 -2.53 -1.26 1.11
N GLY A 43 -3.07 -0.06 0.88
CA GLY A 43 -2.90 0.67 -0.37
C GLY A 43 -1.45 1.03 -0.65
N ALA A 44 -0.69 1.42 0.38
CA ALA A 44 0.74 1.73 0.26
C ALA A 44 1.52 0.49 -0.17
N LEU A 45 1.30 -0.64 0.49
CA LEU A 45 1.92 -1.91 0.12
C LEU A 45 1.56 -2.37 -1.28
N PHE A 46 0.31 -2.16 -1.71
CA PHE A 46 -0.11 -2.48 -3.07
C PHE A 46 0.64 -1.64 -4.11
N VAL A 47 0.74 -0.33 -3.88
CA VAL A 47 1.48 0.59 -4.76
C VAL A 47 2.96 0.21 -4.82
N ILE A 48 3.59 0.01 -3.66
CA ILE A 48 5.01 -0.38 -3.56
C ILE A 48 5.26 -1.72 -4.26
N ALA A 49 4.39 -2.71 -4.06
CA ALA A 49 4.51 -3.98 -4.75
C ALA A 49 4.51 -3.81 -6.27
N LYS A 50 3.60 -3.00 -6.81
CA LYS A 50 3.55 -2.70 -8.25
C LYS A 50 4.80 -1.94 -8.72
N GLU A 51 5.30 -0.97 -7.96
CA GLU A 51 6.54 -0.24 -8.26
C GLU A 51 7.77 -1.15 -8.29
N LEU A 52 7.81 -2.16 -7.42
CA LEU A 52 8.88 -3.17 -7.34
C LEU A 52 8.68 -4.34 -8.32
N GLY A 53 7.65 -4.30 -9.17
CA GLY A 53 7.34 -5.38 -10.12
C GLY A 53 6.81 -6.66 -9.47
N VAL A 54 6.39 -6.60 -8.20
CA VAL A 54 5.79 -7.71 -7.46
C VAL A 54 4.29 -7.71 -7.68
N ASP A 55 3.77 -8.79 -8.26
CA ASP A 55 2.34 -8.90 -8.45
C ASP A 55 1.65 -9.45 -7.20
N VAL A 56 1.13 -8.57 -6.34
CA VAL A 56 0.37 -8.95 -5.13
C VAL A 56 -1.12 -9.18 -5.38
N ALA A 57 -1.60 -8.91 -6.61
CA ALA A 57 -2.99 -9.09 -7.01
C ALA A 57 -3.29 -10.55 -7.38
N SER A 58 -3.18 -11.48 -6.43
CA SER A 58 -3.63 -12.86 -6.64
C SER A 58 -4.98 -13.10 -5.97
N GLU A 59 -5.92 -13.51 -6.83
CA GLU A 59 -7.35 -13.78 -6.67
C GLU A 59 -8.28 -12.56 -6.72
N ALA A 60 -9.04 -12.52 -7.82
CA ALA A 60 -10.02 -11.52 -8.20
C ALA A 60 -10.96 -11.16 -7.04
N GLN A 61 -10.69 -10.05 -6.38
CA GLN A 61 -11.71 -9.25 -5.73
C GLN A 61 -11.64 -7.89 -6.40
N ASP A 62 -12.73 -7.49 -7.06
CA ASP A 62 -12.93 -6.12 -7.53
C ASP A 62 -12.56 -5.18 -6.37
N TYR A 63 -11.44 -4.47 -6.50
CA TYR A 63 -11.06 -3.45 -5.55
C TYR A 63 -11.83 -2.18 -5.98
N ASP A 64 -13.00 -1.96 -5.40
CA ASP A 64 -13.56 -0.61 -5.30
C ASP A 64 -12.59 0.17 -4.40
N VAL A 65 -11.60 0.80 -5.01
CA VAL A 65 -10.69 1.72 -4.32
C VAL A 65 -11.51 2.97 -4.00
N GLU A 66 -12.17 2.98 -2.85
CA GLU A 66 -12.77 4.20 -2.30
C GLU A 66 -11.64 5.18 -1.98
N LEU A 67 -11.33 6.04 -2.95
CA LEU A 67 -10.46 7.17 -2.76
C LEU A 67 -11.24 8.21 -1.95
N THR A 68 -11.07 8.22 -0.64
CA THR A 68 -11.72 9.21 0.23
C THR A 68 -11.05 10.56 0.04
N VAL A 69 -11.47 11.33 -0.96
CA VAL A 69 -10.94 12.68 -1.18
C VAL A 69 -11.53 13.63 -0.14
N SER A 70 -10.77 13.89 0.92
CA SER A 70 -11.13 14.91 1.92
C SER A 70 -10.80 16.31 1.37
N PHE A 71 -11.71 16.88 0.58
CA PHE A 71 -11.63 18.29 0.18
C PHE A 71 -11.98 19.19 1.36
N LYS A 72 -10.97 19.72 2.05
CA LYS A 72 -11.17 20.87 2.95
C LYS A 72 -11.17 22.14 2.10
N ALA A 73 -12.36 22.54 1.64
CA ALA A 73 -12.55 23.82 0.97
C ALA A 73 -12.20 24.95 1.95
N PHE A 74 -11.08 25.63 1.72
CA PHE A 74 -10.81 26.93 2.32
C PHE A 74 -11.69 27.94 1.58
N VAL A 75 -12.77 28.36 2.23
CA VAL A 75 -13.56 29.52 1.79
C VAL A 75 -12.86 30.76 2.34
N PHE A 76 -12.43 31.65 1.44
CA PHE A 76 -11.86 32.97 1.75
C PHE A 76 -12.95 33.96 2.16
#